data_AF-A0A7K0I695-F1
#
_entry.id   AF-A0A7K0I695-F1
#
_cell.length_a   1.000
_cell.length_b   1.000
_cell.length_c   1.000
_cell.angle_alpha   90.00
_cell.angle_beta   90.00
_cell.angle_gamma   90.00
#
_symmetry.space_group_name_H-M   'P 1'
#
loop_
_entity.id
_entity.type
_entity.pdbx_description
1 polymer ?
#
loop_
_entity_poly.entity_id
_entity_poly.type
_entity_poly.pdbx_seq_one_letter_code
_entity_poly.pdbx_strand_id
1 'polypeptide(L)'
;GQLAVKSVERKEANQEPPLLYDLTTLQKEANTKLNFSADKTLSIAQSLYEKKVMSYPRTGSRYISEDVFDEMPERVALLGQYPRFAGYAAGLDGTPLNRHSVNDGKVTDHHALIITENLPGELSKDERAVYELVAGRMLEAFSGKCVKDVTTAILSAGDTDFTVKGSVMKIIGWRAVFGEQETGGDEEAASLPPLQEGEYLPLSGVDLLEKQTKPKPLHTESSLLAAMENAGKELEDAELKASLKDAGIGTPATRAAIIETLFARQYIVREKKNLVPTDKGLAVYGIVKDKKIADVEMTGMWETALSKIEAGNMDADTFRKGIEVYATQITAELLSVQLSVATGETCPCPKCGSGRILFYPKVAKCSNVDCALTIFRNKCDKQLSDKQIVELVTKRKTGLIKGFKGKNGKAFDASLVLDEQFNVGFSFPEKKAKPKK
;
A
#
# COMPACT_ATOMS: atom_id res chain seq x y z
N GLY A 1 -37.57 -28.39 18.68
CA GLY A 1 -37.78 -27.10 19.38
C GLY A 1 -38.55 -26.16 18.46
N GLN A 2 -38.93 -24.99 18.96
CA GLN A 2 -39.55 -23.93 18.15
C GLN A 2 -38.79 -22.62 18.37
N LEU A 3 -38.78 -21.76 17.35
CA LEU A 3 -38.31 -20.38 17.42
C LEU A 3 -39.53 -19.47 17.38
N ALA A 4 -39.74 -18.67 18.42
CA ALA A 4 -40.78 -17.65 18.43
C ALA A 4 -40.26 -16.37 17.77
N VAL A 5 -41.00 -15.81 16.81
CA VAL A 5 -40.68 -14.52 16.22
C VAL A 5 -41.11 -13.43 17.20
N LYS A 6 -40.14 -12.80 17.89
CA LYS A 6 -40.40 -11.75 18.89
C LYS A 6 -40.70 -10.40 18.24
N SER A 7 -39.94 -10.05 17.22
CA SER A 7 -40.13 -8.79 16.49
C SER A 7 -39.66 -8.92 15.05
N VAL A 8 -40.32 -8.20 14.14
CA VAL A 8 -39.91 -8.09 12.74
C VAL A 8 -39.92 -6.63 12.34
N GLU A 9 -38.75 -6.08 12.08
CA GLU A 9 -38.60 -4.72 11.57
C GLU A 9 -38.25 -4.74 10.09
N ARG A 10 -38.97 -3.96 9.29
CA ARG A 10 -38.65 -3.72 7.88
C ARG A 10 -38.35 -2.25 7.68
N LYS A 11 -37.18 -1.95 7.15
CA LYS A 11 -36.71 -0.58 6.87
C LYS A 11 -36.17 -0.49 5.47
N GLU A 12 -36.60 0.53 4.74
CA GLU A 12 -35.96 0.91 3.49
C GLU A 12 -34.59 1.53 3.82
N ALA A 13 -33.53 0.95 3.27
CA ALA A 13 -32.17 1.43 3.37
C ALA A 13 -31.76 2.03 2.01
N ASN A 14 -31.36 3.30 2.05
CA ASN A 14 -30.88 4.05 0.90
C ASN A 14 -29.36 4.13 0.95
N GLN A 15 -28.68 3.66 -0.10
CA GLN A 15 -27.24 3.75 -0.24
C GLN A 15 -26.89 4.74 -1.35
N GLU A 16 -26.28 5.86 -0.96
CA GLU A 16 -25.72 6.83 -1.90
C GLU A 16 -24.68 6.17 -2.82
N PRO A 17 -24.52 6.67 -4.06
CA PRO A 17 -23.44 6.23 -4.92
C PRO A 17 -22.07 6.52 -4.30
N PRO A 18 -21.04 5.74 -4.64
CA PRO A 18 -19.69 6.04 -4.21
C PRO A 18 -19.26 7.40 -4.74
N LEU A 19 -18.55 8.17 -3.92
CA LEU A 19 -17.92 9.40 -4.40
C LEU A 19 -16.93 9.09 -5.54
N LEU A 20 -16.72 10.07 -6.41
CA LEU A 20 -15.68 10.08 -7.44
C LEU A 20 -14.30 9.71 -6.87
N TYR A 21 -13.38 9.32 -7.75
CA TYR A 21 -12.03 8.95 -7.33
C TYR A 21 -11.18 10.18 -7.00
N ASP A 22 -10.45 10.09 -5.92
CA ASP A 22 -9.14 10.72 -5.80
C ASP A 22 -8.05 9.74 -6.30
N LEU A 23 -6.79 10.16 -6.31
CA LEU A 23 -5.68 9.29 -6.72
C LEU A 23 -5.58 8.03 -5.84
N THR A 24 -5.73 8.17 -4.52
CA THR A 24 -5.52 7.07 -3.58
C THR A 24 -6.59 6.00 -3.76
N THR A 25 -7.86 6.39 -3.93
CA THR A 25 -8.95 5.45 -4.16
C THR A 25 -8.80 4.76 -5.51
N LEU A 26 -8.40 5.47 -6.57
CA LEU A 26 -8.12 4.85 -7.87
C LEU A 26 -6.98 3.82 -7.77
N GLN A 27 -5.88 4.14 -7.08
CA GLN A 27 -4.76 3.22 -6.85
C GLN A 27 -5.18 1.98 -6.06
N LYS A 28 -5.97 2.15 -4.99
CA LYS A 28 -6.50 1.05 -4.19
C LYS A 28 -7.38 0.12 -5.02
N GLU A 29 -8.24 0.69 -5.87
CA GLU A 29 -9.17 -0.08 -6.71
C GLU A 29 -8.45 -0.78 -7.87
N ALA A 30 -7.52 -0.10 -8.55
CA ALA A 30 -6.67 -0.69 -9.58
C ALA A 30 -5.77 -1.81 -9.00
N ASN A 31 -5.28 -1.68 -7.77
CA ASN A 31 -4.54 -2.76 -7.11
C ASN A 31 -5.42 -3.98 -6.84
N THR A 32 -6.63 -3.78 -6.35
CA THR A 32 -7.58 -4.86 -6.05
C THR A 32 -8.07 -5.56 -7.32
N LYS A 33 -8.57 -4.78 -8.29
CA LYS A 33 -9.23 -5.28 -9.52
C LYS A 33 -8.24 -5.66 -10.63
N LEU A 34 -7.10 -4.96 -10.75
CA LEU A 34 -6.18 -5.09 -11.89
C LEU A 34 -4.76 -5.56 -11.50
N ASN A 35 -4.46 -5.68 -10.20
CA ASN A 35 -3.12 -5.99 -9.68
C ASN A 35 -2.04 -4.96 -10.05
N PHE A 36 -2.44 -3.71 -10.32
CA PHE A 36 -1.47 -2.65 -10.60
C PHE A 36 -0.85 -2.13 -9.30
N SER A 37 0.42 -1.75 -9.35
CA SER A 37 1.03 -1.00 -8.25
C SER A 37 0.47 0.43 -8.22
N ALA A 38 0.65 1.10 -7.08
CA ALA A 38 0.29 2.51 -6.92
C ALA A 38 0.99 3.38 -7.97
N ASP A 39 2.28 3.13 -8.20
CA ASP A 39 3.13 3.86 -9.16
C ASP A 39 2.72 3.60 -10.61
N LYS A 40 2.43 2.34 -10.97
CA LYS A 40 1.92 2.00 -12.31
C LYS A 40 0.60 2.69 -12.59
N THR A 41 -0.32 2.69 -11.62
CA THR A 41 -1.63 3.34 -11.74
C THR A 41 -1.49 4.84 -11.95
N LEU A 42 -0.63 5.51 -11.15
CA LEU A 42 -0.32 6.93 -11.32
C LEU A 42 0.30 7.22 -12.70
N SER A 43 1.25 6.41 -13.15
CA SER A 43 1.88 6.58 -14.46
C SER A 43 0.88 6.47 -15.61
N ILE A 44 -0.06 5.52 -15.53
CA ILE A 44 -1.14 5.38 -16.53
C ILE A 44 -2.10 6.56 -16.46
N ALA A 45 -2.52 6.95 -15.25
CA ALA A 45 -3.41 8.08 -15.04
C ALA A 45 -2.80 9.39 -15.59
N GLN A 46 -1.50 9.60 -15.39
CA GLN A 46 -0.73 10.70 -15.96
C GLN A 46 -0.76 10.67 -17.50
N SER A 47 -0.57 9.50 -18.11
CA SER A 47 -0.64 9.37 -19.56
C SER A 47 -2.04 9.67 -20.13
N LEU A 48 -3.11 9.24 -19.44
CA LEU A 48 -4.49 9.55 -19.82
C LEU A 48 -4.80 11.06 -19.73
N TYR A 49 -4.27 11.72 -18.70
CA TYR A 49 -4.35 13.18 -18.57
C TYR A 49 -3.61 13.92 -19.68
N GLU A 50 -2.39 13.48 -20.02
CA GLU A 50 -1.61 14.06 -21.13
C GLU A 50 -2.27 13.84 -22.50
N LYS A 51 -3.03 12.75 -22.64
CA LYS A 51 -3.91 12.49 -23.79
C LYS A 51 -5.21 13.31 -23.76
N LYS A 52 -5.44 14.10 -22.70
CA LYS A 52 -6.61 14.97 -22.48
C LYS A 52 -7.95 14.25 -22.40
N VAL A 53 -7.95 12.96 -22.05
CA VAL A 53 -9.19 12.15 -21.93
C VAL A 53 -9.67 12.03 -20.48
N MET A 54 -8.88 12.50 -19.53
CA MET A 54 -9.14 12.43 -18.10
C MET A 54 -8.59 13.69 -17.41
N SER A 55 -9.19 14.11 -16.30
CA SER A 55 -8.72 15.25 -15.50
C SER A 55 -7.39 14.95 -14.78
N TYR A 56 -6.80 16.00 -14.18
CA TYR A 56 -5.49 15.94 -13.54
C TYR A 56 -5.43 14.87 -12.43
N PRO A 57 -4.49 13.90 -12.50
CA PRO A 57 -4.59 12.67 -11.71
C PRO A 57 -4.09 12.80 -10.28
N ARG A 58 -3.37 13.86 -9.92
CA ARG A 58 -2.75 14.03 -8.60
C ARG A 58 -3.63 14.88 -7.69
N THR A 59 -4.88 14.44 -7.55
CA THR A 59 -5.88 15.07 -6.68
C THR A 59 -6.13 14.23 -5.43
N GLY A 60 -6.36 14.90 -4.31
CA GLY A 60 -6.89 14.31 -3.07
C GLY A 60 -8.40 14.45 -2.92
N SER A 61 -9.05 15.25 -3.77
CA SER A 61 -10.50 15.46 -3.67
C SER A 61 -11.28 14.31 -4.31
N ARG A 62 -12.41 14.01 -3.68
CA ARG A 62 -13.46 13.10 -4.20
C ARG A 62 -14.74 13.85 -4.59
N TYR A 63 -14.63 15.18 -4.66
CA TYR A 63 -15.71 16.11 -4.99
C TYR A 63 -15.36 16.94 -6.22
N ILE A 64 -16.40 17.44 -6.88
CA ILE A 64 -16.33 18.47 -7.92
C ILE A 64 -17.11 19.70 -7.44
N SER A 65 -16.77 20.85 -8.01
CA SER A 65 -17.45 22.12 -7.78
C SER A 65 -18.75 22.20 -8.60
N GLU A 66 -19.58 23.20 -8.29
CA GLU A 66 -20.86 23.43 -8.97
C GLU A 66 -20.68 23.72 -10.47
N ASP A 67 -19.70 24.55 -10.83
CA ASP A 67 -19.38 24.88 -12.22
C ASP A 67 -18.91 23.67 -13.04
N VAL A 68 -18.12 22.77 -12.43
CA VAL A 68 -17.72 21.51 -13.07
C VAL A 68 -18.93 20.57 -13.21
N PHE A 69 -19.87 20.58 -12.26
CA PHE A 69 -21.06 19.76 -12.35
C PHE A 69 -21.94 20.15 -13.53
N ASP A 70 -22.02 21.44 -13.88
CA ASP A 70 -22.82 21.93 -15.02
C ASP A 70 -22.40 21.29 -16.36
N GLU A 71 -21.16 20.81 -16.48
CA GLU A 71 -20.67 20.08 -17.66
C GLU A 71 -20.98 18.57 -17.64
N MET A 72 -21.33 18.00 -16.48
CA MET A 72 -21.44 16.55 -16.31
C MET A 72 -22.54 15.88 -17.15
N PRO A 73 -23.72 16.50 -17.39
CA PRO A 73 -24.72 15.93 -18.30
C PRO A 73 -24.15 15.64 -19.70
N GLU A 74 -23.37 16.56 -20.27
CA GLU A 74 -22.76 16.36 -21.59
C GLU A 74 -21.69 15.26 -21.56
N ARG A 75 -20.89 15.19 -20.50
CA ARG A 75 -19.86 14.14 -20.31
C ARG A 75 -20.48 12.75 -20.15
N VAL A 76 -21.59 12.65 -19.43
CA VAL A 76 -22.36 11.40 -19.31
C VAL A 76 -22.95 11.01 -20.66
N ALA A 77 -23.56 11.95 -21.40
CA ALA A 77 -24.09 11.68 -22.74
C ALA A 77 -22.99 11.24 -23.72
N LEU A 78 -21.79 11.82 -23.62
CA LEU A 78 -20.63 11.44 -24.43
C LEU A 78 -20.24 9.96 -24.23
N LEU A 79 -20.35 9.43 -23.01
CA LEU A 79 -20.12 8.00 -22.73
C LEU A 79 -21.16 7.09 -23.40
N GLY A 80 -22.26 7.63 -23.90
CA GLY A 80 -23.20 6.96 -24.81
C GLY A 80 -22.53 6.42 -26.08
N GLN A 81 -21.42 7.04 -26.50
CA GLN A 81 -20.64 6.61 -27.67
C GLN A 81 -19.55 5.58 -27.31
N TYR A 82 -19.30 5.35 -26.02
CA TYR A 82 -18.32 4.36 -25.56
C TYR A 82 -18.98 2.99 -25.37
N PRO A 83 -18.67 1.96 -26.19
CA PRO A 83 -19.49 0.74 -26.28
C PRO A 83 -19.74 0.03 -24.95
N ARG A 84 -18.77 0.03 -24.02
CA ARG A 84 -18.91 -0.61 -22.71
C ARG A 84 -19.96 0.06 -21.83
N PHE A 85 -20.12 1.37 -21.96
CA PHE A 85 -20.97 2.19 -21.09
C PHE A 85 -22.19 2.78 -21.79
N ALA A 86 -22.32 2.58 -23.11
CA ALA A 86 -23.37 3.16 -23.93
C ALA A 86 -24.79 2.98 -23.35
N GLY A 87 -25.13 1.75 -22.94
CA GLY A 87 -26.44 1.45 -22.36
C GLY A 87 -26.70 2.14 -21.01
N TYR A 88 -25.66 2.27 -20.16
CA TYR A 88 -25.79 2.95 -18.88
C TYR A 88 -25.90 4.46 -19.04
N ALA A 89 -25.06 5.05 -19.90
CA ALA A 89 -25.12 6.47 -20.23
C ALA A 89 -26.47 6.85 -20.83
N ALA A 90 -27.01 6.05 -21.75
CA ALA A 90 -28.35 6.24 -22.30
C ALA A 90 -29.47 6.19 -21.23
N GLY A 91 -29.30 5.37 -20.20
CA GLY A 91 -30.24 5.31 -19.06
C GLY A 91 -30.21 6.52 -18.14
N LEU A 92 -29.14 7.33 -18.19
CA LEU A 92 -29.01 8.58 -17.43
C LEU A 92 -29.39 9.82 -18.26
N ASP A 93 -29.48 9.69 -19.58
CA ASP A 93 -29.82 10.79 -20.47
C ASP A 93 -31.21 11.38 -20.13
N GLY A 94 -31.27 12.70 -20.01
CA GLY A 94 -32.47 13.43 -19.59
C GLY A 94 -32.92 13.21 -18.14
N THR A 95 -32.18 12.46 -17.33
CA THR A 95 -32.48 12.24 -15.90
C THR A 95 -31.68 13.20 -15.00
N PRO A 96 -32.22 13.63 -13.85
CA PRO A 96 -31.44 14.41 -12.89
C PRO A 96 -30.27 13.59 -12.34
N LEU A 97 -29.04 14.04 -12.57
CA LEU A 97 -27.83 13.40 -12.06
C LEU A 97 -27.71 13.57 -10.55
N ASN A 98 -27.19 12.54 -9.87
CA ASN A 98 -26.93 12.59 -8.43
C ASN A 98 -25.82 13.60 -8.09
N ARG A 99 -25.97 14.30 -6.97
CA ARG A 99 -25.08 15.40 -6.55
C ARG A 99 -24.25 15.06 -5.31
N HIS A 100 -24.16 13.79 -4.90
CA HIS A 100 -23.41 13.36 -3.71
C HIS A 100 -21.92 13.76 -3.76
N SER A 101 -21.33 13.80 -4.97
CA SER A 101 -19.97 14.28 -5.22
C SER A 101 -19.85 15.77 -5.53
N VAL A 102 -20.90 16.58 -5.42
CA VAL A 102 -20.86 18.02 -5.74
C VAL A 102 -20.82 18.82 -4.45
N ASN A 103 -19.69 19.49 -4.20
CA ASN A 103 -19.50 20.32 -3.01
C ASN A 103 -18.25 21.20 -3.15
N ASP A 104 -18.43 22.50 -3.45
CA ASP A 104 -17.31 23.46 -3.59
C ASP A 104 -16.39 23.49 -2.36
N GLY A 105 -16.98 23.44 -1.17
CA GLY A 105 -16.25 23.48 0.10
C GLY A 105 -15.43 22.23 0.41
N LYS A 106 -15.52 21.18 -0.42
CA LYS A 106 -14.72 19.94 -0.29
C LYS A 106 -13.81 19.70 -1.50
N VAL A 107 -13.77 20.63 -2.44
CA VAL A 107 -12.74 20.66 -3.48
C VAL A 107 -11.45 21.19 -2.85
N THR A 108 -10.35 20.47 -3.04
CA THR A 108 -9.01 20.91 -2.60
C THR A 108 -8.35 21.71 -3.73
N ASP A 109 -7.03 21.68 -3.87
CA ASP A 109 -6.32 22.34 -5.00
C ASP A 109 -6.84 21.89 -6.39
N HIS A 110 -7.34 20.66 -6.46
CA HIS A 110 -7.92 20.04 -7.64
C HIS A 110 -9.21 19.30 -7.27
N HIS A 111 -10.15 19.22 -8.22
CA HIS A 111 -11.36 18.40 -8.10
C HIS A 111 -11.05 16.91 -8.32
N ALA A 112 -12.06 16.06 -8.16
CA ALA A 112 -11.95 14.61 -8.34
C ALA A 112 -11.63 14.17 -9.78
N LEU A 113 -11.22 12.93 -9.94
CA LEU A 113 -10.97 12.32 -11.24
C LEU A 113 -12.28 12.11 -12.00
N ILE A 114 -12.34 12.71 -13.19
CA ILE A 114 -13.44 12.61 -14.15
C ILE A 114 -12.87 12.41 -15.55
N ILE A 115 -13.71 11.95 -16.48
CA ILE A 115 -13.38 12.02 -17.90
C ILE A 115 -13.62 13.43 -18.43
N THR A 116 -12.98 13.78 -19.54
CA THR A 116 -13.12 15.08 -20.21
C THR A 116 -14.13 15.01 -21.36
N GLU A 117 -14.28 16.10 -22.10
CA GLU A 117 -15.00 16.19 -23.37
C GLU A 117 -14.42 15.30 -24.48
N ASN A 118 -13.22 14.77 -24.30
CA ASN A 118 -12.52 14.02 -25.33
C ASN A 118 -12.67 12.52 -25.07
N LEU A 119 -13.39 11.83 -25.95
CA LEU A 119 -13.36 10.38 -25.97
C LEU A 119 -11.96 9.88 -26.36
N PRO A 120 -11.49 8.79 -25.75
CA PRO A 120 -10.21 8.23 -26.11
C PRO A 120 -10.24 7.62 -27.51
N GLY A 121 -9.17 7.86 -28.26
CA GLY A 121 -8.83 7.06 -29.44
C GLY A 121 -8.27 5.70 -29.03
N GLU A 122 -7.16 5.29 -29.64
CA GLU A 122 -6.51 4.04 -29.24
C GLU A 122 -5.83 4.16 -27.87
N LEU A 123 -6.31 3.34 -26.93
CA LEU A 123 -5.67 3.11 -25.63
C LEU A 123 -5.06 1.71 -25.60
N SER A 124 -3.89 1.61 -24.97
CA SER A 124 -3.34 0.32 -24.54
C SER A 124 -4.31 -0.39 -23.58
N LYS A 125 -4.11 -1.69 -23.38
CA LYS A 125 -4.96 -2.49 -22.48
C LYS A 125 -5.02 -1.91 -21.06
N ASP A 126 -3.87 -1.49 -20.54
CA ASP A 126 -3.75 -1.00 -19.17
C ASP A 126 -4.33 0.43 -19.03
N GLU A 127 -4.11 1.29 -20.02
CA GLU A 127 -4.75 2.62 -20.09
C GLU A 127 -6.27 2.52 -20.18
N ARG A 128 -6.77 1.62 -21.03
CA ARG A 128 -8.20 1.37 -21.14
C ARG A 128 -8.79 0.91 -19.82
N ALA A 129 -8.12 0.00 -19.12
CA ALA A 129 -8.60 -0.50 -17.83
C ALA A 129 -8.69 0.61 -16.78
N VAL A 130 -7.71 1.53 -16.70
CA VAL A 130 -7.75 2.67 -15.76
C VAL A 130 -8.78 3.71 -16.19
N TYR A 131 -8.87 4.03 -17.48
CA TYR A 131 -9.89 4.93 -18.02
C TYR A 131 -11.30 4.42 -17.70
N GLU A 132 -11.56 3.14 -17.93
CA GLU A 132 -12.87 2.52 -17.66
C GLU A 132 -13.19 2.45 -16.17
N LEU A 133 -12.20 2.35 -15.27
CA LEU A 133 -12.44 2.53 -13.84
C LEU A 133 -13.00 3.94 -13.58
N VAL A 134 -12.33 4.98 -14.06
CA VAL A 134 -12.72 6.38 -13.83
C VAL A 134 -14.06 6.71 -14.49
N ALA A 135 -14.25 6.33 -15.76
CA ALA A 135 -15.50 6.54 -16.48
C ALA A 135 -16.68 5.79 -15.82
N GLY A 136 -16.48 4.53 -15.41
CA GLY A 136 -17.52 3.78 -14.71
C GLY A 136 -17.83 4.37 -13.34
N ARG A 137 -16.83 4.78 -12.54
CA ARG A 137 -17.07 5.46 -11.26
C ARG A 137 -17.78 6.79 -11.43
N MET A 138 -17.51 7.51 -12.51
CA MET A 138 -18.26 8.73 -12.86
C MET A 138 -19.74 8.42 -13.10
N LEU A 139 -20.05 7.38 -13.87
CA LEU A 139 -21.44 6.92 -14.07
C LEU A 139 -22.08 6.46 -12.76
N GLU A 140 -21.37 5.76 -11.90
CA GLU A 140 -21.88 5.39 -10.57
C GLU A 140 -22.21 6.63 -9.73
N ALA A 141 -21.28 7.57 -9.62
CA ALA A 141 -21.41 8.79 -8.80
C ALA A 141 -22.59 9.67 -9.21
N PHE A 142 -22.93 9.68 -10.51
CA PHE A 142 -24.04 10.45 -11.06
C PHE A 142 -25.34 9.64 -11.21
N SER A 143 -25.32 8.34 -10.91
CA SER A 143 -26.51 7.48 -10.90
C SER A 143 -27.35 7.65 -9.64
N GLY A 144 -28.61 7.20 -9.72
CA GLY A 144 -29.49 7.11 -8.56
C GLY A 144 -28.98 6.17 -7.45
N LYS A 145 -29.52 6.37 -6.24
CA LYS A 145 -29.20 5.55 -5.06
C LYS A 145 -29.56 4.08 -5.29
N CYS A 146 -28.83 3.19 -4.65
CA CYS A 146 -29.28 1.82 -4.45
C CYS A 146 -30.28 1.80 -3.29
N VAL A 147 -31.46 1.22 -3.50
CA VAL A 147 -32.53 1.16 -2.49
C VAL A 147 -32.88 -0.30 -2.22
N LYS A 148 -32.91 -0.67 -0.95
CA LYS A 148 -33.26 -2.03 -0.52
C LYS A 148 -34.15 -2.03 0.71
N ASP A 149 -35.01 -3.04 0.80
CA ASP A 149 -35.76 -3.30 2.02
C ASP A 149 -34.97 -4.26 2.90
N VAL A 150 -34.55 -3.80 4.07
CA VAL A 150 -33.84 -4.61 5.06
C VAL A 150 -34.85 -5.11 6.09
N THR A 151 -34.94 -6.43 6.24
CA THR A 151 -35.71 -7.07 7.29
C THR A 151 -34.76 -7.52 8.40
N THR A 152 -35.00 -7.08 9.63
CA THR A 152 -34.33 -7.58 10.84
C THR A 152 -35.37 -8.24 11.71
N ALA A 153 -35.19 -9.53 12.01
CA ALA A 153 -36.06 -10.26 12.91
C ALA A 153 -35.30 -10.76 14.14
N ILE A 154 -35.95 -10.68 15.30
CA ILE A 154 -35.47 -11.28 16.54
C ILE A 154 -36.26 -12.56 16.76
N LEU A 155 -35.56 -13.69 16.80
CA LEU A 155 -36.09 -15.03 17.02
C LEU A 155 -35.69 -15.50 18.42
N SER A 156 -36.59 -16.13 19.15
CA SER A 156 -36.33 -16.58 20.51
C SER A 156 -36.48 -18.09 20.64
N ALA A 157 -35.50 -18.73 21.26
CA ALA A 157 -35.57 -20.13 21.69
C ALA A 157 -35.19 -20.21 23.17
N GLY A 158 -36.19 -20.43 24.03
CA GLY A 158 -36.00 -20.37 25.49
C GLY A 158 -35.62 -18.96 25.93
N ASP A 159 -34.52 -18.84 26.68
CA ASP A 159 -34.02 -17.57 27.21
C ASP A 159 -33.00 -16.88 26.29
N THR A 160 -32.77 -17.42 25.09
CA THR A 160 -31.78 -16.89 24.14
C THR A 160 -32.46 -16.27 22.92
N ASP A 161 -32.05 -15.05 22.60
CA ASP A 161 -32.49 -14.33 21.40
C ASP A 161 -31.42 -14.39 20.31
N PHE A 162 -31.88 -14.67 19.09
CA PHE A 162 -31.10 -14.74 17.86
C PHE A 162 -31.55 -13.61 16.95
N THR A 163 -30.62 -12.96 16.27
CA THR A 163 -30.93 -11.95 15.27
C THR A 163 -30.68 -12.54 13.89
N VAL A 164 -31.65 -12.39 13.00
CA VAL A 164 -31.49 -12.67 11.58
C VAL A 164 -31.78 -11.40 10.80
N LYS A 165 -30.93 -11.12 9.82
CA LYS A 165 -31.11 -10.03 8.87
C LYS A 165 -31.23 -10.60 7.48
N GLY A 166 -31.88 -9.87 6.60
CA GLY A 166 -31.80 -10.11 5.17
C GLY A 166 -32.34 -8.92 4.42
N SER A 167 -32.08 -8.88 3.11
CA SER A 167 -32.47 -7.74 2.30
C SER A 167 -32.98 -8.11 0.92
N VAL A 168 -33.84 -7.25 0.38
CA VAL A 168 -34.39 -7.37 -0.97
C VAL A 168 -34.09 -6.08 -1.72
N MET A 169 -33.41 -6.19 -2.85
CA MET A 169 -33.05 -5.04 -3.68
C MET A 169 -34.30 -4.53 -4.41
N LYS A 170 -34.65 -3.26 -4.17
CA LYS A 170 -35.80 -2.58 -4.76
C LYS A 170 -35.40 -1.74 -5.97
N ILE A 171 -34.28 -1.03 -5.86
CA ILE A 171 -33.66 -0.25 -6.94
C ILE A 171 -32.18 -0.57 -6.94
N ILE A 172 -31.66 -1.12 -8.04
CA ILE A 172 -30.23 -1.46 -8.18
C ILE A 172 -29.37 -0.18 -8.13
N GLY A 173 -29.86 0.90 -8.76
CA GLY A 173 -29.19 2.20 -8.79
C GLY A 173 -27.78 2.11 -9.39
N TRP A 174 -26.85 2.88 -8.81
CA TRP A 174 -25.45 2.95 -9.22
C TRP A 174 -24.75 1.59 -9.33
N ARG A 175 -25.14 0.57 -8.54
CA ARG A 175 -24.53 -0.77 -8.58
C ARG A 175 -24.63 -1.45 -9.95
N ALA A 176 -25.59 -1.01 -10.78
CA ALA A 176 -25.78 -1.56 -12.11
C ALA A 176 -24.54 -1.37 -12.99
N VAL A 177 -23.81 -0.25 -12.85
CA VAL A 177 -22.70 0.13 -13.76
C VAL A 177 -21.60 -0.95 -13.82
N PHE A 178 -21.14 -1.43 -12.67
CA PHE A 178 -20.16 -2.52 -12.59
C PHE A 178 -20.77 -3.88 -12.23
N GLY A 179 -22.09 -3.93 -12.00
CA GLY A 179 -22.79 -5.15 -11.55
C GLY A 179 -22.29 -5.64 -10.20
N GLU A 180 -21.96 -4.72 -9.28
CA GLU A 180 -21.42 -5.10 -7.96
C GLU A 180 -22.47 -5.86 -7.15
N GLN A 181 -22.21 -7.15 -6.90
CA GLN A 181 -23.00 -7.96 -5.99
C GLN A 181 -22.83 -7.44 -4.56
N GLU A 182 -23.85 -7.66 -3.72
CA GLU A 182 -23.77 -7.29 -2.31
C GLU A 182 -22.60 -8.01 -1.64
N THR A 183 -21.76 -7.23 -0.94
CA THR A 183 -20.59 -7.72 -0.19
C THR A 183 -20.91 -7.96 1.29
N GLY A 184 -22.19 -7.95 1.67
CA GLY A 184 -22.62 -8.46 2.97
C GLY A 184 -22.28 -9.95 3.08
N GLY A 185 -21.92 -10.43 4.26
CA GLY A 185 -21.78 -11.88 4.48
C GLY A 185 -23.07 -12.60 4.08
N ASP A 186 -23.02 -13.94 3.93
CA ASP A 186 -24.13 -14.78 3.46
C ASP A 186 -25.50 -14.46 4.13
N GLU A 187 -25.50 -13.88 5.32
CA GLU A 187 -26.70 -13.45 6.08
C GLU A 187 -27.34 -12.14 5.57
N GLU A 188 -26.59 -11.11 5.13
CA GLU A 188 -27.20 -9.82 4.72
C GLU A 188 -27.71 -9.82 3.27
N ALA A 189 -27.12 -10.65 2.42
CA ALA A 189 -27.47 -10.79 1.00
C ALA A 189 -28.65 -11.75 0.76
N ALA A 190 -29.04 -12.53 1.77
CA ALA A 190 -30.16 -13.46 1.67
C ALA A 190 -31.50 -12.73 1.82
N SER A 191 -32.47 -13.04 0.95
CA SER A 191 -33.86 -12.64 1.16
C SER A 191 -34.47 -13.51 2.26
N LEU A 192 -35.09 -12.89 3.26
CA LEU A 192 -35.86 -13.61 4.27
C LEU A 192 -37.28 -13.89 3.77
N PRO A 193 -37.86 -15.06 4.10
CA PRO A 193 -39.28 -15.27 3.88
C PRO A 193 -40.10 -14.25 4.69
N PRO A 194 -41.38 -14.04 4.34
CA PRO A 194 -42.28 -13.27 5.18
C PRO A 194 -42.34 -13.88 6.60
N LEU A 195 -42.02 -13.07 7.61
CA LEU A 195 -42.12 -13.42 9.02
C LEU A 195 -43.19 -12.57 9.69
N GLN A 196 -43.94 -13.15 10.62
CA GLN A 196 -44.95 -12.43 11.42
C GLN A 196 -44.60 -12.49 12.91
N GLU A 197 -44.74 -11.37 13.62
CA GLU A 197 -44.57 -11.34 15.08
C GLU A 197 -45.57 -12.29 15.76
N GLY A 198 -45.07 -13.06 16.73
CA GLY A 198 -45.84 -14.09 17.42
C GLY A 198 -45.94 -15.42 16.68
N GLU A 199 -45.40 -15.53 15.46
CA GLU A 199 -45.30 -16.81 14.74
C GLU A 199 -44.29 -17.75 15.40
N TYR A 200 -44.54 -19.06 15.31
CA TYR A 200 -43.62 -20.11 15.77
C TYR A 200 -43.06 -20.89 14.58
N LEU A 201 -41.75 -20.83 14.41
CA LEU A 201 -41.04 -21.54 13.35
C LEU A 201 -40.51 -22.89 13.86
N PRO A 202 -40.63 -23.97 13.09
CA PRO A 202 -40.06 -25.26 13.47
C PRO A 202 -38.52 -25.19 13.41
N LEU A 203 -37.86 -25.69 14.45
CA LEU A 203 -36.40 -25.79 14.47
C LEU A 203 -35.96 -27.11 13.83
N SER A 204 -35.34 -27.03 12.65
CA SER A 204 -34.89 -28.19 11.86
C SER A 204 -33.56 -28.79 12.33
N GLY A 205 -32.69 -27.98 12.94
CA GLY A 205 -31.37 -28.40 13.40
C GLY A 205 -30.67 -27.32 14.22
N VAL A 206 -29.67 -27.73 14.99
CA VAL A 206 -28.74 -26.84 15.71
C VAL A 206 -27.34 -27.32 15.41
N ASP A 207 -26.52 -26.43 14.88
CA ASP A 207 -25.11 -26.71 14.60
C ASP A 207 -24.23 -25.87 15.53
N LEU A 208 -23.27 -26.52 16.18
CA LEU A 208 -22.22 -25.83 16.91
C LEU A 208 -21.13 -25.41 15.92
N LEU A 209 -21.07 -24.11 15.61
CA LEU A 209 -20.04 -23.57 14.73
C LEU A 209 -18.74 -23.31 15.49
N GLU A 210 -17.78 -24.21 15.36
CA GLU A 210 -16.42 -23.97 15.83
C GLU A 210 -15.69 -22.98 14.92
N LYS A 211 -15.39 -21.79 15.45
CA LYS A 211 -14.68 -20.74 14.73
C LYS A 211 -13.34 -20.45 15.41
N GLN A 212 -12.32 -20.15 14.60
CA GLN A 212 -11.00 -19.73 15.08
C GLN A 212 -10.72 -18.30 14.62
N THR A 213 -10.13 -17.48 15.51
CA THR A 213 -9.64 -16.16 15.13
C THR A 213 -8.50 -16.30 14.13
N LYS A 214 -8.50 -15.44 13.12
CA LYS A 214 -7.42 -15.38 12.12
C LYS A 214 -6.49 -14.21 12.46
N PRO A 215 -5.17 -14.36 12.28
CA PRO A 215 -4.27 -13.22 12.39
C PRO A 215 -4.63 -12.16 11.34
N LYS A 216 -4.28 -10.90 11.62
CA LYS A 216 -4.47 -9.82 10.62
C LYS A 216 -3.71 -10.18 9.34
N PRO A 217 -4.33 -9.98 8.15
CA PRO A 217 -3.65 -10.25 6.90
C PRO A 217 -2.45 -9.30 6.73
N LEU A 218 -1.43 -9.77 6.02
CA LEU A 218 -0.31 -8.93 5.61
C LEU A 218 -0.83 -7.81 4.69
N HIS A 219 -0.12 -6.68 4.70
CA HIS A 219 -0.48 -5.58 3.84
C HIS A 219 -0.30 -5.94 2.37
N THR A 220 -1.29 -5.66 1.54
CA THR A 220 -1.11 -5.38 0.10
C THR A 220 -0.83 -3.89 -0.10
N GLU A 221 -0.42 -3.47 -1.30
CA GLU A 221 -0.31 -2.03 -1.61
C GLU A 221 -1.62 -1.27 -1.38
N SER A 222 -2.78 -1.85 -1.75
CA SER A 222 -4.09 -1.26 -1.47
C SER A 222 -4.30 -1.02 0.03
N SER A 223 -4.03 -2.05 0.86
CA SER A 223 -4.20 -1.92 2.31
C SER A 223 -3.14 -1.03 2.97
N LEU A 224 -1.94 -0.93 2.40
CA LEU A 224 -0.89 -0.04 2.90
C LEU A 224 -1.21 1.42 2.54
N LEU A 225 -1.69 1.68 1.32
CA LEU A 225 -2.21 3.00 0.95
C LEU A 225 -3.36 3.43 1.85
N ALA A 226 -4.28 2.51 2.16
CA ALA A 226 -5.36 2.76 3.11
C ALA A 226 -4.82 3.08 4.52
N ALA A 227 -3.79 2.36 4.98
CA ALA A 227 -3.14 2.64 6.26
C ALA A 227 -2.43 3.99 6.27
N MET A 228 -1.75 4.37 5.17
CA MET A 228 -1.10 5.66 5.03
C MET A 228 -2.13 6.81 5.03
N GLU A 229 -3.22 6.66 4.28
CA GLU A 229 -4.33 7.62 4.23
C GLU A 229 -5.03 7.80 5.59
N ASN A 230 -5.15 6.74 6.38
CA ASN A 230 -5.89 6.74 7.64
C ASN A 230 -4.97 6.65 8.87
N ALA A 231 -3.69 7.02 8.74
CA ALA A 231 -2.69 6.79 9.78
C ALA A 231 -3.03 7.47 11.12
N GLY A 232 -3.79 8.58 11.10
CA GLY A 232 -4.26 9.28 12.29
C GLY A 232 -5.49 8.66 12.98
N LYS A 233 -6.11 7.61 12.42
CA LYS A 233 -7.40 7.09 12.90
C LYS A 233 -7.34 6.53 14.33
N GLU A 234 -6.19 5.98 14.71
CA GLU A 234 -5.95 5.37 16.02
C GLU A 234 -5.36 6.37 17.03
N LEU A 235 -5.15 7.64 16.66
CA LEU A 235 -4.71 8.66 17.61
C LEU A 235 -5.83 8.99 18.60
N GLU A 236 -5.43 9.14 19.87
CA GLU A 236 -6.33 9.51 20.97
C GLU A 236 -6.65 11.00 20.95
N ASP A 237 -5.67 11.85 20.62
CA ASP A 237 -5.85 13.30 20.54
C ASP A 237 -6.75 13.69 19.37
N ALA A 238 -7.85 14.40 19.67
CA ALA A 238 -8.87 14.76 18.70
C ALA A 238 -8.38 15.82 17.68
N GLU A 239 -7.48 16.73 18.07
CA GLU A 239 -6.95 17.79 17.20
C GLU A 239 -5.97 17.17 16.19
N LEU A 240 -5.07 16.28 16.64
CA LEU A 240 -4.14 15.56 15.77
C LEU A 240 -4.84 14.55 14.86
N LYS A 241 -5.89 13.89 15.37
CA LYS A 241 -6.75 13.04 14.55
C LYS A 241 -7.45 13.85 13.46
N ALA A 242 -7.90 15.06 13.77
CA ALA A 242 -8.53 15.94 12.79
C ALA A 242 -7.52 16.41 11.73
N SER A 243 -6.30 16.80 12.12
CA SER A 243 -5.28 17.25 11.17
C SER A 243 -4.81 16.16 10.20
N LEU A 244 -4.80 14.91 10.64
CA LEU A 244 -4.44 13.75 9.81
C LEU A 244 -5.61 13.12 9.05
N LYS A 245 -6.86 13.56 9.29
CA LYS A 245 -8.06 12.90 8.77
C LYS A 245 -8.11 12.87 7.23
N ASP A 246 -7.68 13.96 6.59
CA ASP A 246 -7.76 14.11 5.13
C ASP A 246 -6.39 13.90 4.45
N ALA A 247 -5.29 14.15 5.17
CA ALA A 247 -3.92 14.08 4.63
C ALA A 247 -3.20 12.75 4.93
N GLY A 248 -3.52 12.04 6.02
CA GLY A 248 -2.78 10.86 6.45
C GLY A 248 -1.26 11.12 6.57
N ILE A 249 -0.44 10.09 6.33
CA ILE A 249 1.02 10.24 6.17
C ILE A 249 1.39 10.38 4.70
N GLY A 250 1.90 11.56 4.34
CA GLY A 250 2.24 11.94 2.97
C GLY A 250 1.00 12.18 2.09
N THR A 251 1.19 12.96 1.04
CA THR A 251 0.12 13.34 0.11
C THR A 251 -0.19 12.24 -0.91
N PRO A 252 -1.39 12.23 -1.53
CA PRO A 252 -1.73 11.27 -2.58
C PRO A 252 -0.66 11.15 -3.68
N ALA A 253 -0.02 12.27 -4.03
CA ALA A 253 1.02 12.33 -5.06
C ALA A 253 2.36 11.66 -4.67
N THR A 254 2.63 11.47 -3.38
CA THR A 254 3.95 11.01 -2.87
C THR A 254 3.93 9.60 -2.31
N ARG A 255 2.77 9.09 -1.87
CA ARG A 255 2.64 7.75 -1.24
C ARG A 255 3.19 6.62 -2.13
N ALA A 256 2.88 6.64 -3.42
CA ALA A 256 3.38 5.64 -4.38
C ALA A 256 4.91 5.63 -4.46
N ALA A 257 5.55 6.81 -4.54
CA ALA A 257 7.00 6.93 -4.61
C ALA A 257 7.69 6.47 -3.31
N ILE A 258 7.05 6.69 -2.15
CA ILE A 258 7.53 6.16 -0.86
C ILE A 258 7.52 4.63 -0.88
N ILE A 259 6.43 4.01 -1.32
CA ILE A 259 6.33 2.54 -1.45
C ILE A 259 7.43 2.01 -2.39
N GLU A 260 7.64 2.63 -3.55
CA GLU A 260 8.72 2.24 -4.48
C GLU A 260 10.11 2.44 -3.87
N THR A 261 10.31 3.46 -3.04
CA THR A 261 11.56 3.65 -2.30
C THR A 261 11.84 2.51 -1.33
N LEU A 262 10.81 1.98 -0.64
CA LEU A 262 10.95 0.83 0.26
C LEU A 262 11.38 -0.43 -0.51
N PHE A 263 10.85 -0.65 -1.73
CA PHE A 263 11.29 -1.73 -2.62
C PHE A 263 12.73 -1.52 -3.12
N ALA A 264 13.04 -0.34 -3.65
CA ALA A 264 14.37 -0.01 -4.18
C ALA A 264 15.47 -0.16 -3.12
N ARG A 265 15.14 0.16 -1.86
CA ARG A 265 16.05 -0.02 -0.71
C ARG A 265 16.06 -1.45 -0.15
N GLN A 266 15.25 -2.35 -0.70
CA GLN A 266 15.10 -3.74 -0.27
C GLN A 266 14.65 -3.86 1.20
N TYR A 267 13.80 -2.95 1.67
CA TYR A 267 13.19 -3.04 3.00
C TYR A 267 11.95 -3.94 3.00
N ILE A 268 11.25 -3.97 1.87
CA ILE A 268 10.11 -4.85 1.64
C ILE A 268 10.26 -5.55 0.29
N VAL A 269 9.56 -6.67 0.12
CA VAL A 269 9.43 -7.41 -1.14
C VAL A 269 7.96 -7.74 -1.40
N ARG A 270 7.62 -7.93 -2.69
CA ARG A 270 6.29 -8.42 -3.08
C ARG A 270 6.32 -9.95 -3.09
N GLU A 271 5.51 -10.57 -2.24
CA GLU A 271 5.19 -11.99 -2.29
C GLU A 271 3.74 -12.16 -2.74
N LYS A 272 3.56 -12.47 -4.03
CA LYS A 272 2.25 -12.36 -4.69
C LYS A 272 1.71 -10.93 -4.53
N LYS A 273 0.60 -10.75 -3.81
CA LYS A 273 0.02 -9.42 -3.50
C LYS A 273 0.50 -8.85 -2.17
N ASN A 274 1.14 -9.65 -1.33
CA ASN A 274 1.53 -9.26 0.01
C ASN A 274 2.87 -8.52 -0.02
N LEU A 275 2.97 -7.53 0.86
CA LEU A 275 4.16 -6.77 1.16
C LEU A 275 4.79 -7.38 2.41
N VAL A 276 5.96 -7.99 2.22
CA VAL A 276 6.67 -8.69 3.28
C VAL A 276 7.96 -7.94 3.61
N PRO A 277 8.22 -7.60 4.88
CA PRO A 277 9.48 -6.98 5.25
C PRO A 277 10.63 -7.96 5.08
N THR A 278 11.77 -7.49 4.56
CA THR A 278 13.00 -8.28 4.50
C THR A 278 13.72 -8.25 5.85
N ASP A 279 14.71 -9.11 6.06
CA ASP A 279 15.59 -9.03 7.24
C ASP A 279 16.23 -7.64 7.39
N LYS A 280 16.58 -7.01 6.27
CA LYS A 280 17.11 -5.64 6.25
C LYS A 280 16.05 -4.63 6.70
N GLY A 281 14.81 -4.76 6.21
CA GLY A 281 13.70 -3.91 6.63
C GLY A 281 13.38 -4.07 8.11
N LEU A 282 13.33 -5.30 8.62
CA LEU A 282 13.11 -5.60 10.03
C LEU A 282 14.24 -5.07 10.92
N ALA A 283 15.49 -5.15 10.47
CA ALA A 283 16.62 -4.57 11.20
C ALA A 283 16.49 -3.04 11.29
N VAL A 284 16.14 -2.37 10.19
CA VAL A 284 15.89 -0.91 10.19
C VAL A 284 14.73 -0.56 11.11
N TYR A 285 13.60 -1.27 10.99
CA TYR A 285 12.44 -1.11 11.86
C TYR A 285 12.82 -1.26 13.33
N GLY A 286 13.55 -2.31 13.71
CA GLY A 286 13.98 -2.54 15.09
C GLY A 286 14.83 -1.41 15.67
N ILE A 287 15.56 -0.68 14.84
CA ILE A 287 16.38 0.48 15.26
C ILE A 287 15.50 1.72 15.50
N VAL A 288 14.47 1.95 14.67
CA VAL A 288 13.72 3.22 14.65
C VAL A 288 12.36 3.15 15.32
N LYS A 289 11.77 1.97 15.51
CA LYS A 289 10.37 1.78 15.92
C LYS A 289 9.99 2.46 17.25
N ASP A 290 10.94 2.57 18.18
CA ASP A 290 10.70 3.17 19.50
C ASP A 290 11.20 4.62 19.57
N LYS A 291 11.50 5.25 18.42
CA LYS A 291 11.97 6.64 18.32
C LYS A 291 10.91 7.50 17.68
N LYS A 292 10.93 8.79 18.03
CA LYS A 292 9.99 9.79 17.47
C LYS A 292 9.96 9.84 15.94
N ILE A 293 11.06 9.50 15.26
CA ILE A 293 11.10 9.51 13.78
C ILE A 293 10.16 8.50 13.12
N ALA A 294 9.75 7.46 13.85
CA ALA A 294 8.80 6.46 13.39
C ALA A 294 7.38 6.72 13.93
N ASP A 295 7.17 7.82 14.65
CA ASP A 295 5.90 8.16 15.27
C ASP A 295 4.99 8.92 14.29
N VAL A 296 3.80 8.36 14.05
CA VAL A 296 2.78 8.97 13.19
C VAL A 296 2.25 10.26 13.80
N GLU A 297 2.18 10.34 15.14
CA GLU A 297 1.71 11.53 15.84
C GLU A 297 2.62 12.73 15.52
N MET A 298 3.95 12.53 15.58
CA MET A 298 4.92 13.56 15.22
C MET A 298 4.76 14.02 13.76
N THR A 299 4.44 13.11 12.84
CA THR A 299 4.17 13.47 11.44
C THR A 299 2.93 14.36 11.35
N GLY A 300 1.85 14.03 12.06
CA GLY A 300 0.64 14.86 12.13
C GLY A 300 0.89 16.25 12.72
N MET A 301 1.75 16.34 13.74
CA MET A 301 2.16 17.64 14.30
C MET A 301 2.89 18.51 13.28
N TRP A 302 3.74 17.92 12.43
CA TRP A 302 4.43 18.67 11.38
C TRP A 302 3.46 19.14 10.28
N GLU A 303 2.54 18.29 9.83
CA GLU A 303 1.52 18.71 8.86
C GLU A 303 0.67 19.86 9.40
N THR A 304 0.23 19.79 10.67
CA THR A 304 -0.47 20.90 11.34
C THR A 304 0.35 22.19 11.37
N ALA A 305 1.65 22.08 11.66
CA ALA A 305 2.54 23.25 11.68
C ALA A 305 2.71 23.86 10.28
N LEU A 306 2.86 23.02 9.24
CA LEU A 306 2.95 23.46 7.85
C LEU A 306 1.66 24.18 7.41
N SER A 307 0.48 23.64 7.73
CA SER A 307 -0.80 24.32 7.46
C SER A 307 -0.94 25.64 8.23
N LYS A 308 -0.45 25.73 9.48
CA LYS A 308 -0.45 26.99 10.23
C LYS A 308 0.49 28.03 9.61
N ILE A 309 1.61 27.61 9.04
CA ILE A 309 2.53 28.50 8.30
C ILE A 309 1.86 29.01 7.02
N GLU A 310 1.23 28.12 6.25
CA GLU A 310 0.49 28.49 5.03
C GLU A 310 -0.62 29.50 5.31
N ALA A 311 -1.35 29.32 6.42
CA ALA A 311 -2.39 30.25 6.86
C ALA A 311 -1.86 31.55 7.51
N GLY A 312 -0.53 31.73 7.61
CA GLY A 312 0.09 32.90 8.24
C GLY A 312 -0.02 32.93 9.78
N ASN A 313 -0.41 31.82 10.41
CA ASN A 313 -0.62 31.69 11.86
C ASN A 313 0.60 31.16 12.62
N MET A 314 1.69 30.81 11.94
CA MET A 314 2.94 30.37 12.54
C MET A 314 4.15 30.89 11.75
N ASP A 315 5.18 31.31 12.46
CA ASP A 315 6.44 31.75 11.87
C ASP A 315 7.26 30.55 11.35
N ALA A 316 7.61 30.59 10.06
CA ALA A 316 8.36 29.52 9.40
C ALA A 316 9.77 29.34 9.98
N ASP A 317 10.40 30.43 10.44
CA ASP A 317 11.73 30.41 11.05
C ASP A 317 11.74 29.65 12.39
N THR A 318 10.68 29.81 13.17
CA THR A 318 10.46 29.08 14.42
C THR A 318 10.31 27.59 14.18
N PHE A 319 9.50 27.20 13.19
CA PHE A 319 9.38 25.79 12.80
C PHE A 319 10.72 25.19 12.33
N ARG A 320 11.45 25.90 11.46
CA ARG A 320 12.77 25.47 10.97
C ARG A 320 13.76 25.21 12.11
N LYS A 321 13.87 26.12 13.07
CA LYS A 321 14.75 25.94 14.25
C LYS A 321 14.35 24.70 15.06
N GLY A 322 13.05 24.43 15.19
CA GLY A 322 12.55 23.20 15.81
C GLY A 322 13.02 21.94 15.10
N ILE A 323 12.98 21.93 13.75
CA ILE A 323 13.47 20.82 12.93
C ILE A 323 14.98 20.63 13.07
N GLU A 324 15.78 21.71 13.14
CA GLU A 324 17.24 21.62 13.34
C GLU A 324 17.61 20.99 14.70
N VAL A 325 16.91 21.38 15.76
CA VAL A 325 17.08 20.79 17.10
C VAL A 325 16.71 19.32 17.07
N TYR A 326 15.56 18.97 16.49
CA TYR A 326 15.11 17.60 16.38
C TYR A 326 16.10 16.73 15.57
N ALA A 327 16.58 17.22 14.42
CA ALA A 327 17.55 16.53 13.58
C ALA A 327 18.85 16.23 14.34
N THR A 328 19.31 17.16 15.18
CA THR A 328 20.48 16.96 16.03
C THR A 328 20.24 15.86 17.07
N GLN A 329 19.08 15.89 17.75
CA GLN A 329 18.72 14.91 18.77
C GLN A 329 18.59 13.50 18.19
N ILE A 330 17.82 13.32 17.12
CA ILE A 330 17.61 12.00 16.53
C ILE A 330 18.90 11.42 15.93
N THR A 331 19.80 12.27 15.41
CA THR A 331 21.10 11.84 14.92
C THR A 331 21.96 11.31 16.07
N ALA A 332 22.02 12.02 17.20
CA ALA A 332 22.74 11.57 18.38
C ALA A 332 22.17 10.25 18.92
N GLU A 333 20.84 10.13 19.00
CA GLU A 333 20.17 8.88 19.39
C GLU A 333 20.54 7.71 18.47
N LEU A 334 20.49 7.90 17.15
CA LEU A 334 20.80 6.85 16.18
C LEU A 334 22.28 6.45 16.20
N LEU A 335 23.20 7.39 16.41
CA LEU A 335 24.63 7.10 16.54
C LEU A 335 24.95 6.31 17.83
N SER A 336 24.14 6.46 18.87
CA SER A 336 24.28 5.71 20.12
C SER A 336 23.82 4.25 20.02
N VAL A 337 23.04 3.91 18.98
CA VAL A 337 22.52 2.55 18.79
C VAL A 337 23.65 1.60 18.40
N GLN A 338 23.96 0.64 19.29
CA GLN A 338 24.83 -0.47 18.94
C GLN A 338 24.11 -1.45 18.01
N LEU A 339 24.50 -1.47 16.74
CA LEU A 339 23.98 -2.37 15.71
C LEU A 339 24.40 -3.83 15.98
N SER A 340 23.52 -4.62 16.61
CA SER A 340 23.69 -6.08 16.72
C SER A 340 23.16 -6.80 15.46
N VAL A 341 23.75 -6.54 14.29
CA VAL A 341 23.32 -7.15 13.01
C VAL A 341 24.11 -8.43 12.69
N ALA A 342 24.50 -9.22 13.70
CA ALA A 342 25.27 -10.44 13.48
C ALA A 342 24.49 -11.68 13.93
N THR A 343 23.65 -12.20 13.04
CA THR A 343 23.16 -13.57 13.07
C THR A 343 24.16 -14.45 12.29
N GLY A 344 25.28 -14.82 12.91
CA GLY A 344 26.26 -15.72 12.28
C GLY A 344 27.63 -15.70 12.96
N GLU A 345 28.31 -16.85 12.91
CA GLU A 345 29.63 -17.15 13.49
C GLU A 345 30.52 -15.93 13.67
N THR A 346 30.83 -15.61 14.93
CA THR A 346 31.66 -14.45 15.27
C THR A 346 33.11 -14.71 14.84
N CYS A 347 33.52 -14.08 13.74
CA CYS A 347 34.89 -14.12 13.27
C CYS A 347 35.65 -12.87 13.77
N PRO A 348 36.76 -13.01 14.51
CA PRO A 348 37.57 -11.86 14.95
C PRO A 348 38.17 -11.12 13.74
N CYS A 349 38.34 -9.81 13.87
CA CYS A 349 38.93 -8.97 12.84
C CYS A 349 40.44 -9.19 12.77
N PRO A 350 41.00 -9.55 11.60
CA PRO A 350 42.42 -9.83 11.44
C PRO A 350 43.27 -8.56 11.45
N LYS A 351 42.65 -7.38 11.27
CA LYS A 351 43.32 -6.08 11.20
C LYS A 351 43.51 -5.43 12.56
N CYS A 352 42.50 -5.43 13.41
CA CYS A 352 42.57 -4.77 14.72
C CYS A 352 42.59 -5.73 15.92
N GLY A 353 42.20 -7.00 15.75
CA GLY A 353 42.10 -7.99 16.83
C GLY A 353 40.99 -7.73 17.87
N SER A 354 40.57 -6.48 18.05
CA SER A 354 39.56 -6.05 19.03
C SER A 354 38.13 -6.06 18.50
N GLY A 355 37.94 -5.96 17.20
CA GLY A 355 36.63 -6.01 16.54
C GLY A 355 36.28 -7.40 16.01
N ARG A 356 35.01 -7.58 15.63
CA ARG A 356 34.52 -8.77 14.90
C ARG A 356 34.13 -8.41 13.47
N ILE A 357 34.14 -9.38 12.57
CA ILE A 357 33.63 -9.22 11.21
C ILE A 357 32.11 -9.30 11.24
N LEU A 358 31.47 -8.25 10.72
CA LEU A 358 30.04 -8.19 10.48
C LEU A 358 29.77 -8.48 9.01
N PHE A 359 28.83 -9.38 8.74
CA PHE A 359 28.49 -9.85 7.40
C PHE A 359 27.27 -9.10 6.86
N TYR A 360 27.43 -8.41 5.73
CA TYR A 360 26.35 -7.72 5.01
C TYR A 360 26.22 -8.27 3.59
N PRO A 361 25.08 -8.10 2.89
CA PRO A 361 24.86 -8.67 1.55
C PRO A 361 25.87 -8.26 0.46
N LYS A 362 26.54 -7.11 0.63
CA LYS A 362 27.56 -6.60 -0.31
C LYS A 362 28.99 -6.65 0.22
N VAL A 363 29.16 -6.58 1.53
CA VAL A 363 30.47 -6.43 2.18
C VAL A 363 30.51 -7.18 3.51
N ALA A 364 31.70 -7.57 3.94
CA ALA A 364 31.99 -7.92 5.32
C ALA A 364 32.96 -6.87 5.88
N LYS A 365 32.64 -6.25 7.01
CA LYS A 365 33.47 -5.17 7.58
C LYS A 365 33.69 -5.34 9.08
N CYS A 366 34.73 -4.70 9.61
CA CYS A 366 34.96 -4.71 11.05
C CYS A 366 33.85 -3.98 11.82
N SER A 367 33.52 -4.48 13.00
CA SER A 367 32.62 -3.83 13.95
C SER A 367 33.25 -2.64 14.69
N ASN A 368 34.58 -2.57 14.73
CA ASN A 368 35.29 -1.43 15.33
C ASN A 368 35.31 -0.28 14.31
N VAL A 369 34.75 0.87 14.69
CA VAL A 369 34.64 2.09 13.86
C VAL A 369 36.01 2.65 13.45
N ASP A 370 37.03 2.46 14.28
CA ASP A 370 38.41 2.91 13.99
C ASP A 370 39.15 1.94 13.05
N CYS A 371 38.53 0.79 12.73
CA CYS A 371 39.11 -0.22 11.87
C CYS A 371 38.45 -0.21 10.48
N ALA A 372 39.14 0.39 9.50
CA ALA A 372 38.67 0.49 8.12
C ALA A 372 38.69 -0.83 7.30
N LEU A 373 38.71 -2.01 7.94
CA LEU A 373 38.71 -3.28 7.20
C LEU A 373 37.34 -3.53 6.56
N THR A 374 37.31 -3.58 5.23
CA THR A 374 36.11 -3.91 4.43
C THR A 374 36.48 -4.88 3.31
N ILE A 375 35.77 -6.01 3.25
CA ILE A 375 35.91 -7.06 2.24
C ILE A 375 34.64 -7.06 1.39
N PHE A 376 34.74 -6.80 0.09
CA PHE A 376 33.60 -6.90 -0.82
C PHE A 376 33.27 -8.36 -1.12
N ARG A 377 31.98 -8.72 -1.08
CA ARG A 377 31.53 -10.07 -1.44
C ARG A 377 31.66 -10.33 -2.94
N ASN A 378 31.46 -9.31 -3.77
CA ASN A 378 31.61 -9.46 -5.20
C ASN A 378 33.08 -9.29 -5.61
N LYS A 379 33.65 -10.32 -6.25
CA LYS A 379 34.97 -10.29 -6.86
C LYS A 379 34.88 -11.01 -8.21
N CYS A 380 35.13 -10.28 -9.31
CA CYS A 380 35.17 -10.86 -10.66
C CYS A 380 33.95 -11.74 -11.01
N ASP A 381 32.73 -11.19 -10.85
CA ASP A 381 31.43 -11.84 -11.06
C ASP A 381 31.14 -13.05 -10.17
N LYS A 382 31.82 -13.15 -9.02
CA LYS A 382 31.55 -14.16 -7.99
C LYS A 382 31.23 -13.49 -6.67
N GLN A 383 30.10 -13.89 -6.09
CA GLN A 383 29.68 -13.57 -4.73
C GLN A 383 30.30 -14.58 -3.76
N LEU A 384 31.08 -14.09 -2.80
CA LEU A 384 31.67 -14.88 -1.73
C LEU A 384 30.62 -15.21 -0.66
N SER A 385 30.59 -16.48 -0.27
CA SER A 385 29.84 -16.98 0.88
C SER A 385 30.49 -16.56 2.20
N ASP A 386 29.72 -16.56 3.28
CA ASP A 386 30.18 -16.22 4.63
C ASP A 386 31.33 -17.14 5.05
N LYS A 387 31.22 -18.44 4.75
CA LYS A 387 32.28 -19.43 5.00
C LYS A 387 33.59 -19.08 4.30
N GLN A 388 33.54 -18.63 3.05
CA GLN A 388 34.73 -18.22 2.31
C GLN A 388 35.36 -16.96 2.90
N ILE A 389 34.54 -16.02 3.39
CA ILE A 389 35.05 -14.82 4.07
C ILE A 389 35.65 -15.17 5.43
N VAL A 390 35.01 -16.05 6.20
CA VAL A 390 35.57 -16.58 7.45
C VAL A 390 36.92 -17.25 7.19
N GLU A 391 37.02 -18.09 6.15
CA GLU A 391 38.28 -18.74 5.79
C GLU A 391 39.35 -17.74 5.35
N LEU A 392 38.98 -16.75 4.53
CA LEU A 392 39.88 -15.68 4.10
C LEU A 392 40.41 -14.86 5.29
N VAL A 393 39.56 -14.59 6.27
CA VAL A 393 39.92 -13.77 7.43
C VAL A 393 40.76 -14.56 8.45
N THR A 394 40.41 -15.83 8.70
CA THR A 394 41.07 -16.66 9.71
C THR A 394 42.36 -17.29 9.21
N LYS A 395 42.39 -17.79 7.96
CA LYS A 395 43.53 -18.50 7.37
C LYS A 395 44.36 -17.61 6.42
N ARG A 396 43.96 -16.36 6.21
CA ARG A 396 44.47 -15.45 5.16
C ARG A 396 44.37 -15.98 3.73
N LYS A 397 43.74 -17.14 3.52
CA LYS A 397 43.62 -17.80 2.22
C LYS A 397 42.37 -18.67 2.20
N THR A 398 41.61 -18.58 1.11
CA THR A 398 40.46 -19.45 0.85
C THR A 398 40.87 -20.73 0.12
N GLY A 399 39.99 -21.73 0.11
CA GLY A 399 40.07 -22.82 -0.87
C GLY A 399 39.96 -22.33 -2.33
N LEU A 400 40.19 -23.24 -3.29
CA LEU A 400 40.08 -22.91 -4.72
C LEU A 400 38.62 -22.58 -5.08
N ILE A 401 38.39 -21.34 -5.52
CA ILE A 401 37.08 -20.87 -5.99
C ILE A 401 37.09 -20.91 -7.52
N LYS A 402 36.07 -21.56 -8.09
CA LYS A 402 35.97 -21.78 -9.53
C LYS A 402 35.17 -20.70 -10.26
N GLY A 403 35.61 -20.36 -11.47
CA GLY A 403 34.84 -19.58 -12.43
C GLY A 403 34.80 -18.08 -12.19
N PHE A 404 35.86 -17.47 -11.64
CA PHE A 404 36.02 -16.02 -11.70
C PHE A 404 36.11 -15.54 -13.15
N LYS A 405 35.55 -14.38 -13.47
CA LYS A 405 35.69 -13.78 -14.81
C LYS A 405 36.81 -12.73 -14.85
N GLY A 406 37.79 -12.95 -15.72
CA GLY A 406 38.82 -11.96 -16.02
C GLY A 406 38.28 -10.79 -16.86
N LYS A 407 39.04 -9.69 -16.95
CA LYS A 407 38.69 -8.52 -17.79
C LYS A 407 38.49 -8.86 -19.28
N ASN A 408 39.04 -9.98 -19.73
CA ASN A 408 38.88 -10.53 -21.09
C ASN A 408 37.67 -11.48 -21.24
N GLY A 409 36.80 -11.56 -20.24
CA GLY A 409 35.62 -12.43 -20.22
C GLY A 409 35.91 -13.92 -19.99
N LYS A 410 37.18 -14.35 -19.94
CA LYS A 410 37.56 -15.75 -19.71
C LYS A 410 37.44 -16.13 -18.25
N ALA A 411 36.88 -17.32 -18.01
CA ALA A 411 36.78 -17.89 -16.68
C ALA A 411 38.15 -18.40 -16.19
N PHE A 412 38.45 -18.21 -14.90
CA PHE A 412 39.63 -18.77 -14.24
C PHE A 412 39.30 -19.21 -12.80
N ASP A 413 40.09 -20.15 -12.30
CA ASP A 413 39.97 -20.67 -10.94
C ASP A 413 41.14 -20.14 -10.11
N ALA A 414 40.86 -19.63 -8.92
CA ALA A 414 41.87 -19.08 -8.02
C ALA A 414 41.45 -19.20 -6.56
N SER A 415 42.42 -19.27 -5.66
CA SER A 415 42.17 -18.97 -4.24
C SER A 415 42.26 -17.47 -4.03
N LEU A 416 41.46 -16.92 -3.13
CA LEU A 416 41.65 -15.56 -2.64
C LEU A 416 42.61 -15.54 -1.45
N VAL A 417 43.45 -14.51 -1.39
CA VAL A 417 44.44 -14.27 -0.33
C VAL A 417 44.27 -12.87 0.22
N LEU A 418 44.48 -12.73 1.53
CA LEU A 418 44.48 -11.46 2.22
C LEU A 418 45.94 -11.02 2.42
N ASP A 419 46.34 -9.93 1.76
CA ASP A 419 47.72 -9.42 1.86
C ASP A 419 48.01 -8.74 3.21
N GLU A 420 49.25 -8.28 3.41
CA GLU A 420 49.68 -7.61 4.65
C GLU A 420 48.96 -6.28 4.89
N GLN A 421 48.46 -5.64 3.83
CA GLN A 421 47.66 -4.43 3.88
C GLN A 421 46.15 -4.72 3.99
N PHE A 422 45.78 -6.00 4.12
CA PHE A 422 44.41 -6.52 4.20
C PHE A 422 43.56 -6.33 2.94
N ASN A 423 44.19 -6.26 1.76
CA ASN A 423 43.49 -6.31 0.48
C ASN A 423 43.32 -7.74 -0.02
N VAL A 424 42.28 -7.96 -0.83
CA VAL A 424 41.95 -9.27 -1.39
C VAL A 424 42.58 -9.46 -2.77
N GLY A 425 43.60 -10.30 -2.83
CA GLY A 425 44.32 -10.72 -4.04
C GLY A 425 43.94 -12.14 -4.51
N PHE A 426 44.51 -12.56 -5.64
CA PHE A 426 44.36 -13.91 -6.20
C PHE A 426 45.66 -14.71 -6.03
N SER A 427 45.53 -15.97 -5.60
CA SER A 427 46.58 -16.99 -5.62
C SER A 427 46.16 -18.08 -6.59
N PHE A 428 46.91 -18.23 -7.67
CA PHE A 428 46.67 -19.25 -8.69
C PHE A 428 47.39 -20.55 -8.31
N PRO A 429 46.79 -21.72 -8.58
CA PRO A 429 47.47 -23.00 -8.37
C PRO A 429 48.71 -23.09 -9.28
N GLU A 430 49.80 -23.64 -8.74
CA GLU A 430 51.03 -23.88 -9.51
C GLU A 430 50.74 -24.85 -10.66
N LYS A 431 51.10 -24.45 -11.89
CA LYS A 431 51.04 -25.33 -13.06
C LYS A 431 52.06 -26.44 -12.86
N LYS A 432 51.62 -27.68 -12.58
CA LYS A 432 52.47 -28.86 -12.73
C LYS A 432 53.02 -28.89 -14.17
N ALA A 433 54.33 -28.73 -14.31
CA ALA A 433 55.01 -28.83 -15.59
C ALA A 433 54.72 -30.22 -16.19
N LYS A 434 54.18 -30.26 -17.41
CA LYS A 434 54.06 -31.51 -18.17
C LYS A 434 55.48 -32.03 -18.44
N PRO A 435 55.78 -33.32 -18.19
CA PRO A 435 57.06 -33.89 -18.61
C PRO A 435 57.15 -33.76 -20.13
N LYS A 436 58.25 -33.18 -20.63
CA LYS A 436 58.57 -33.16 -22.06
C LYS A 436 58.71 -34.61 -22.52
N LYS A 437 57.92 -35.02 -23.52
CA LYS A 437 58.13 -36.25 -24.27
C LYS A 437 59.30 -36.06 -25.22
#